data_AF-A0A5C8MFV5-F1
#
_entry.id   AF-A0A5C8MFV5-F1
#
_cell.length_a   1.000
_cell.length_b   1.000
_cell.length_c   1.000
_cell.angle_alpha   90.00
_cell.angle_beta   90.00
_cell.angle_gamma   90.00
#
_symmetry.space_group_name_H-M   'P 1'
#
loop_
_entity.id
_entity.type
_entity.pdbx_description
1 polymer ?
#
loop_
_entity_poly.entity_id
_entity_poly.type
_entity_poly.pdbx_seq_one_letter_code
_entity_poly.pdbx_strand_id
1 'polypeptide(L)'
;MKRMLIGSLLASLLFTFPAMAAADAAEGDVIITLGENLTEQQKQQILNEMNAPDNAQIITVSNAEEHKYLDGLIPKAQIGTRAISSSMITIGAKGSGLDVETHNITWVTEEMYTNALITAGVKDAKIYVTAPFAVSGTAALTGLMKAYEVSSDQVIPEDVKKVATEEMVKTAKL
;
A
#
# COMPACT_ATOMS: atom_id res chain seq x y z
N MET A 1 -50.63 55.39 13.03
CA MET A 1 -51.02 53.99 12.75
C MET A 1 -50.05 53.44 11.70
N LYS A 2 -49.60 52.20 11.90
CA LYS A 2 -48.66 51.39 11.07
C LYS A 2 -49.05 51.43 9.57
N ARG A 3 -48.14 51.33 8.59
CA ARG A 3 -47.47 50.10 8.06
C ARG A 3 -46.48 50.59 6.97
N MET A 4 -45.15 50.41 6.97
CA MET A 4 -44.25 49.23 6.85
C MET A 4 -44.39 48.36 5.59
N LEU A 5 -43.20 48.00 5.03
CA LEU A 5 -42.80 47.03 3.98
C LEU A 5 -42.40 47.74 2.66
N ILE A 6 -41.17 48.24 2.44
CA ILE A 6 -39.80 47.66 2.48
C ILE A 6 -39.64 46.40 1.61
N GLY A 7 -39.33 46.64 0.33
CA GLY A 7 -38.02 46.31 -0.26
C GLY A 7 -37.64 44.84 -0.36
N SER A 8 -37.79 44.28 -1.56
CA SER A 8 -37.18 43.04 -2.02
C SER A 8 -35.68 42.97 -1.73
N LEU A 9 -35.24 41.92 -1.01
CA LEU A 9 -33.88 41.40 -1.13
C LEU A 9 -33.92 39.89 -0.89
N LEU A 10 -34.15 39.15 -1.97
CA LEU A 10 -34.03 37.70 -1.99
C LEU A 10 -32.53 37.36 -2.08
N ALA A 11 -31.87 37.29 -0.92
CA ALA A 11 -30.50 36.83 -0.83
C ALA A 11 -30.48 35.30 -1.00
N SER A 12 -30.29 34.84 -2.24
CA SER A 12 -29.97 33.46 -2.56
C SER A 12 -28.58 33.12 -2.02
N LEU A 13 -28.53 32.53 -0.83
CA LEU A 13 -27.33 31.90 -0.28
C LEU A 13 -26.98 30.68 -1.14
N LEU A 14 -26.07 30.85 -2.09
CA LEU A 14 -25.38 29.75 -2.75
C LEU A 14 -24.45 29.13 -1.72
N PHE A 15 -24.90 28.06 -1.06
CA PHE A 15 -24.02 27.15 -0.35
C PHE A 15 -23.13 26.47 -1.39
N THR A 16 -21.97 27.05 -1.65
CA THR A 16 -20.86 26.37 -2.32
C THR A 16 -20.36 25.29 -1.37
N PHE A 17 -20.87 24.07 -1.52
CA PHE A 17 -20.20 22.91 -0.95
C PHE A 17 -18.78 22.86 -1.52
N PRO A 18 -17.73 22.85 -0.70
CA PRO A 18 -16.42 22.49 -1.21
C PRO A 18 -16.54 21.06 -1.72
N ALA A 19 -16.38 20.87 -3.04
CA ALA A 19 -16.12 19.56 -3.59
C ALA A 19 -14.86 19.06 -2.88
N MET A 20 -14.98 17.96 -2.12
CA MET A 20 -13.81 17.26 -1.62
C MET A 20 -13.01 16.84 -2.85
N ALA A 21 -11.93 17.57 -3.12
CA ALA A 21 -10.94 17.12 -4.08
C ALA A 21 -10.35 15.84 -3.49
N ALA A 22 -10.57 14.71 -4.17
CA ALA A 22 -9.77 13.51 -3.91
C ALA A 22 -8.31 13.90 -4.15
N ALA A 23 -7.47 13.72 -3.14
CA ALA A 23 -6.05 13.92 -3.28
C ALA A 23 -5.52 12.67 -4.00
N ASP A 24 -5.46 12.71 -5.34
CA ASP A 24 -4.72 11.73 -6.12
C ASP A 24 -3.30 11.59 -5.53
N ALA A 25 -2.79 10.36 -5.42
CA ALA A 25 -1.41 10.13 -5.02
C ALA A 25 -0.45 11.01 -5.84
N ALA A 26 0.30 11.85 -5.13
CA ALA A 26 1.28 12.73 -5.71
C ALA A 26 2.65 12.03 -5.75
N GLU A 27 3.47 12.44 -6.72
CA GLU A 27 4.88 12.08 -6.74
C GLU A 27 5.53 12.42 -5.38
N GLY A 28 6.24 11.46 -4.80
CA GLY A 28 6.87 11.59 -3.49
C GLY A 28 6.01 11.17 -2.30
N ASP A 29 4.73 10.85 -2.50
CA ASP A 29 3.90 10.28 -1.43
C ASP A 29 4.48 8.95 -0.96
N VAL A 30 4.53 8.78 0.37
CA VAL A 30 5.11 7.61 1.03
C VAL A 30 4.06 6.88 1.85
N ILE A 31 3.90 5.60 1.55
CA ILE A 31 3.08 4.68 2.34
C ILE A 31 3.97 3.57 2.89
N ILE A 32 3.84 3.32 4.18
CA ILE A 32 4.55 2.25 4.86
C ILE A 32 3.53 1.22 5.34
N THR A 33 3.78 -0.04 5.03
CA THR A 33 3.03 -1.16 5.60
C THR A 33 3.88 -1.91 6.60
N LEU A 34 3.34 -2.11 7.80
CA LEU A 34 3.98 -2.85 8.88
C LEU A 34 3.26 -4.18 9.11
N GLY A 35 4.03 -5.26 9.26
CA GLY A 35 3.48 -6.54 9.72
C GLY A 35 2.82 -6.39 11.11
N GLU A 36 1.58 -6.83 11.25
CA GLU A 36 0.80 -6.68 12.49
C GLU A 36 1.46 -7.39 13.69
N ASN A 37 2.24 -8.45 13.44
CA ASN A 37 2.88 -9.23 14.49
C ASN A 37 4.29 -8.78 14.85
N LEU A 38 4.71 -7.61 14.36
CA LEU A 38 5.89 -6.91 14.86
C LEU A 38 5.65 -6.40 16.28
N THR A 39 6.66 -6.51 17.13
CA THR A 39 6.65 -5.81 18.43
C THR A 39 6.83 -4.31 18.22
N GLU A 40 6.46 -3.49 19.21
CA GLU A 40 6.65 -2.03 19.13
C GLU A 40 8.12 -1.65 18.88
N GLN A 41 9.06 -2.37 19.50
CA GLN A 41 10.49 -2.17 19.26
C GLN A 41 10.88 -2.48 17.81
N GLN A 42 10.34 -3.55 17.23
CA GLN A 42 10.62 -3.93 15.85
C GLN A 42 9.98 -2.93 14.86
N LYS A 43 8.77 -2.42 15.14
CA LYS A 43 8.16 -1.36 14.33
C LYS A 43 9.06 -0.13 14.28
N GLN A 44 9.57 0.32 15.43
CA GLN A 44 10.49 1.46 15.50
C GLN A 44 11.80 1.17 14.77
N GLN A 45 12.37 -0.02 14.91
CA GLN A 45 13.56 -0.44 14.16
C GLN A 45 13.33 -0.32 12.64
N ILE A 46 12.22 -0.86 12.14
CA ILE A 46 11.89 -0.87 10.72
C ILE A 46 11.65 0.54 10.19
N LEU A 47 10.91 1.37 10.92
CA LEU A 47 10.68 2.77 10.53
C LEU A 47 11.99 3.57 10.46
N ASN A 48 12.89 3.36 11.43
CA ASN A 48 14.21 3.99 11.42
C ASN A 48 15.07 3.50 10.25
N GLU A 49 15.08 2.20 9.97
CA GLU A 49 15.81 1.60 8.84
C GLU A 49 15.32 2.16 7.50
N MET A 50 14.00 2.32 7.34
CA MET A 50 13.37 2.92 6.17
C MET A 50 13.63 4.43 6.04
N ASN A 51 14.18 5.08 7.08
CA ASN A 51 14.19 6.54 7.20
C ASN A 51 12.80 7.14 6.95
N ALA A 52 11.78 6.53 7.59
CA ALA A 52 10.38 6.88 7.39
C ALA A 52 10.14 8.39 7.58
N PRO A 53 9.56 9.10 6.59
CA PRO A 53 9.27 10.51 6.76
C PRO A 53 8.11 10.72 7.73
N ASP A 54 8.10 11.84 8.46
CA ASP A 54 7.11 12.14 9.50
C ASP A 54 5.66 12.16 8.99
N ASN A 55 5.47 12.44 7.70
CA ASN A 55 4.18 12.47 7.04
C ASN A 55 3.81 11.16 6.32
N ALA A 56 4.61 10.10 6.46
CA ALA A 56 4.28 8.80 5.86
C ALA A 56 2.95 8.28 6.40
N GLN A 57 2.10 7.78 5.49
CA GLN A 57 0.93 7.05 5.91
C GLN A 57 1.35 5.63 6.31
N ILE A 58 1.14 5.27 7.57
CA ILE A 58 1.46 3.95 8.09
C ILE A 58 0.19 3.12 8.20
N ILE A 59 0.20 1.95 7.58
CA ILE A 59 -0.87 0.96 7.67
C ILE A 59 -0.32 -0.40 8.12
N THR A 60 -1.18 -1.28 8.61
CA THR A 60 -0.79 -2.62 9.05
C THR A 60 -1.32 -3.71 8.14
N VAL A 61 -0.61 -4.85 8.13
CA VAL A 61 -1.02 -6.07 7.44
C VAL A 61 -1.09 -7.21 8.44
N SER A 62 -2.26 -7.81 8.57
CA SER A 62 -2.49 -8.99 9.40
C SER A 62 -2.16 -10.29 8.66
N ASN A 63 -1.83 -11.34 9.41
CA ASN A 63 -1.62 -12.65 8.82
C ASN A 63 -2.92 -13.24 8.23
N ALA A 64 -4.09 -12.82 8.74
CA ALA A 64 -5.37 -13.18 8.16
C ALA A 64 -5.55 -12.60 6.75
N GLU A 65 -5.09 -11.37 6.50
CA GLU A 65 -5.07 -10.78 5.16
C GLU A 65 -4.14 -11.56 4.22
N GLU A 66 -2.96 -11.98 4.70
CA GLU A 66 -2.08 -12.85 3.90
C GLU A 66 -2.80 -14.14 3.48
N HIS A 67 -3.41 -14.85 4.43
CA HIS A 67 -4.13 -16.08 4.10
C HIS A 67 -5.33 -15.85 3.20
N LYS A 68 -6.01 -14.70 3.31
CA LYS A 68 -7.13 -14.35 2.43
C LYS A 68 -6.71 -14.33 0.95
N TYR A 69 -5.54 -13.75 0.65
CA TYR A 69 -5.11 -13.54 -0.74
C TYR A 69 -4.15 -14.61 -1.26
N LEU A 70 -3.40 -15.28 -0.37
CA LEU A 70 -2.28 -16.13 -0.76
C LEU A 70 -2.57 -17.64 -0.60
N ASP A 71 -3.60 -18.02 0.17
CA ASP A 71 -3.95 -19.43 0.33
C ASP A 71 -4.35 -20.06 -1.02
N GLY A 72 -3.84 -21.27 -1.26
CA GLY A 72 -4.06 -22.01 -2.51
C GLY A 72 -3.14 -21.61 -3.67
N LEU A 73 -2.42 -20.49 -3.53
CA LEU A 73 -1.42 -20.03 -4.51
C LEU A 73 0.00 -20.24 -4.00
N ILE A 74 0.21 -19.97 -2.71
CA ILE A 74 1.51 -20.07 -2.05
C ILE A 74 1.45 -21.19 -0.98
N PRO A 75 2.53 -21.99 -0.82
CA PRO A 75 2.58 -22.97 0.26
C PRO A 75 2.38 -22.30 1.62
N LYS A 76 1.50 -22.86 2.47
CA LYS A 76 1.21 -22.32 3.81
C LYS A 76 2.45 -22.13 4.67
N ALA A 77 3.48 -22.96 4.47
CA ALA A 77 4.76 -22.83 5.17
C ALA A 77 5.50 -21.53 4.82
N GLN A 78 5.32 -20.98 3.60
CA GLN A 78 5.89 -19.69 3.21
C GLN A 78 5.07 -18.51 3.72
N ILE A 79 3.76 -18.65 3.84
CA ILE A 79 2.89 -17.62 4.45
C ILE A 79 3.13 -17.56 5.96
N GLY A 80 3.27 -18.72 6.60
CA GLY A 80 3.49 -18.83 8.04
C GLY A 80 2.23 -18.54 8.84
N THR A 81 2.40 -18.03 10.06
CA THR A 81 1.31 -17.73 11.02
C THR A 81 1.43 -16.32 11.60
N ARG A 82 2.41 -15.54 11.13
CA ARG A 82 2.73 -14.22 11.64
C ARG A 82 3.13 -13.30 10.49
N ALA A 83 2.46 -12.15 10.41
CA ALA A 83 2.81 -11.07 9.50
C ALA A 83 3.98 -10.26 10.08
N ILE A 84 5.18 -10.43 9.52
CA ILE A 84 6.42 -9.82 10.02
C ILE A 84 7.10 -8.89 9.01
N SER A 85 7.12 -9.26 7.73
CA SER A 85 7.71 -8.39 6.71
C SER A 85 6.90 -7.12 6.52
N SER A 86 7.59 -6.05 6.14
CA SER A 86 7.08 -4.68 6.00
C SER A 86 7.56 -4.09 4.69
N SER A 87 6.86 -3.08 4.18
CA SER A 87 7.26 -2.39 2.96
C SER A 87 7.10 -0.89 3.08
N MET A 88 7.91 -0.16 2.33
CA MET A 88 7.74 1.26 2.05
C MET A 88 7.61 1.41 0.54
N ILE A 89 6.57 2.11 0.10
CA ILE A 89 6.37 2.50 -1.29
C ILE A 89 6.39 4.03 -1.38
N THR A 90 7.23 4.55 -2.25
CA THR A 90 7.30 5.97 -2.61
C THR A 90 6.85 6.12 -4.05
N ILE A 91 5.81 6.92 -4.27
CA ILE A 91 5.28 7.15 -5.62
C ILE A 91 6.33 7.88 -6.47
N GLY A 92 6.68 7.29 -7.60
CA GLY A 92 7.69 7.79 -8.52
C GLY A 92 7.12 8.76 -9.54
N ALA A 93 8.01 9.49 -10.20
CA ALA A 93 7.65 10.31 -11.36
C ALA A 93 7.14 9.42 -12.50
N LYS A 94 6.19 9.92 -13.30
CA LYS A 94 5.65 9.17 -14.43
C LYS A 94 6.76 8.70 -15.40
N GLY A 95 6.84 7.39 -15.63
CA GLY A 95 7.85 6.77 -16.47
C GLY A 95 9.17 6.45 -15.75
N SER A 96 9.26 6.60 -14.42
CA SER A 96 10.43 6.18 -13.63
C SER A 96 10.59 4.66 -13.57
N GLY A 97 9.50 3.91 -13.78
CA GLY A 97 9.50 2.47 -13.59
C GLY A 97 9.46 2.07 -12.11
N LEU A 98 9.59 0.76 -11.87
CA LEU A 98 9.68 0.18 -10.54
C LEU A 98 11.13 -0.07 -10.15
N ASP A 99 11.47 0.36 -8.95
CA ASP A 99 12.76 0.08 -8.30
C ASP A 99 12.47 -0.65 -6.98
N VAL A 100 12.91 -1.91 -6.86
CA VAL A 100 12.61 -2.76 -5.70
C VAL A 100 13.91 -3.20 -5.05
N GLU A 101 14.05 -2.86 -3.76
CA GLU A 101 15.15 -3.34 -2.92
C GLU A 101 14.60 -4.18 -1.76
N THR A 102 15.32 -5.23 -1.38
CA THR A 102 14.93 -6.12 -0.28
C THR A 102 16.00 -6.24 0.80
N HIS A 103 15.57 -6.37 2.06
CA HIS A 103 16.42 -6.68 3.20
C HIS A 103 15.76 -7.72 4.10
N ASN A 104 16.52 -8.74 4.56
CA ASN A 104 16.00 -9.84 5.39
C ASN A 104 14.80 -10.61 4.79
N ILE A 105 14.65 -10.62 3.47
CA ILE A 105 13.65 -11.41 2.76
C ILE A 105 14.32 -12.63 2.12
N THR A 106 13.76 -13.82 2.32
CA THR A 106 14.40 -15.09 1.94
C THR A 106 13.69 -15.87 0.85
N TRP A 107 12.45 -15.52 0.51
CA TRP A 107 11.65 -16.29 -0.45
C TRP A 107 11.04 -15.42 -1.56
N VAL A 108 10.35 -14.33 -1.23
CA VAL A 108 9.85 -13.38 -2.23
C VAL A 108 11.01 -12.50 -2.70
N THR A 109 11.53 -12.74 -3.89
CA THR A 109 12.65 -11.99 -4.46
C THR A 109 12.20 -10.61 -4.98
N GLU A 110 13.16 -9.73 -5.26
CA GLU A 110 12.92 -8.42 -5.90
C GLU A 110 12.16 -8.57 -7.23
N GLU A 111 12.53 -9.56 -8.04
CA GLU A 111 11.85 -9.86 -9.31
C GLU A 111 10.40 -10.32 -9.10
N MET A 112 10.17 -11.15 -8.08
CA MET A 112 8.82 -11.60 -7.71
C MET A 112 7.93 -10.42 -7.32
N TYR A 113 8.40 -9.52 -6.45
CA TYR A 113 7.66 -8.30 -6.11
C TYR A 113 7.39 -7.45 -7.35
N THR A 114 8.41 -7.21 -8.17
CA THR A 114 8.30 -6.39 -9.38
C THR A 114 7.22 -6.92 -10.31
N ASN A 115 7.22 -8.23 -10.61
CA ASN A 115 6.23 -8.83 -11.50
C ASN A 115 4.82 -8.76 -10.91
N ALA A 116 4.65 -9.04 -9.62
CA ALA A 116 3.35 -8.93 -8.95
C ALA A 116 2.80 -7.50 -9.05
N LEU A 117 3.64 -6.50 -8.83
CA LEU A 117 3.25 -5.08 -8.87
C LEU A 117 2.91 -4.61 -10.27
N ILE A 118 3.67 -5.02 -11.28
CA ILE A 118 3.34 -4.76 -12.70
C ILE A 118 1.97 -5.34 -13.04
N THR A 119 1.71 -6.59 -12.64
CA THR A 119 0.42 -7.25 -12.88
C THR A 119 -0.73 -6.56 -12.12
N ALA A 120 -0.46 -6.04 -10.93
CA ALA A 120 -1.42 -5.25 -10.15
C ALA A 120 -1.64 -3.82 -10.69
N GLY A 121 -0.85 -3.38 -11.67
CA GLY A 121 -1.00 -2.07 -12.32
C GLY A 121 -0.11 -0.97 -11.77
N VAL A 122 0.80 -1.27 -10.83
CA VAL A 122 1.79 -0.33 -10.33
C VAL A 122 2.87 -0.12 -11.40
N LYS A 123 3.21 1.14 -11.69
CA LYS A 123 4.11 1.50 -12.79
C LYS A 123 5.36 2.23 -12.35
N ASP A 124 5.19 3.23 -11.50
CA ASP A 124 6.21 4.22 -11.19
C ASP A 124 6.32 4.36 -9.67
N ALA A 125 7.25 3.63 -9.06
CA ALA A 125 7.43 3.62 -7.62
C ALA A 125 8.82 3.13 -7.20
N LYS A 126 9.35 3.71 -6.13
CA LYS A 126 10.47 3.13 -5.38
C LYS A 126 9.94 2.33 -4.21
N ILE A 127 10.40 1.10 -4.06
CA ILE A 127 9.93 0.13 -3.09
C ILE A 127 11.11 -0.38 -2.28
N TYR A 128 10.95 -0.34 -0.96
CA TYR A 128 11.87 -0.97 -0.03
C TYR A 128 11.12 -1.98 0.83
N VAL A 129 11.54 -3.24 0.78
CA VAL A 129 10.93 -4.31 1.56
C VAL A 129 11.91 -4.80 2.60
N THR A 130 11.47 -4.88 3.86
CA THR A 130 12.35 -5.34 4.93
C THR A 130 11.62 -6.10 6.03
N ALA A 131 12.40 -6.73 6.91
CA ALA A 131 11.96 -7.39 8.12
C ALA A 131 13.08 -7.29 9.19
N PRO A 132 12.74 -7.36 10.50
CA PRO A 132 13.75 -7.27 11.57
C PRO A 132 14.70 -8.47 11.61
N PHE A 133 14.37 -9.56 10.92
CA PHE A 133 15.17 -10.76 10.72
C PHE A 133 14.64 -11.53 9.50
N ALA A 134 15.38 -12.53 9.04
CA ALA A 134 15.06 -13.33 7.85
C ALA A 134 13.63 -13.94 7.89
N VAL A 135 12.78 -13.56 6.92
CA VAL A 135 11.42 -14.09 6.73
C VAL A 135 11.07 -14.24 5.24
N SER A 136 9.95 -14.89 4.92
CA SER A 136 9.56 -15.19 3.54
C SER A 136 9.28 -13.94 2.69
N GLY A 137 8.62 -12.91 3.25
CA GLY A 137 8.22 -11.68 2.53
C GLY A 137 6.73 -11.58 2.17
N THR A 138 5.91 -12.57 2.49
CA THR A 138 4.49 -12.61 2.09
C THR A 138 3.63 -11.46 2.65
N ALA A 139 3.92 -11.01 3.88
CA ALA A 139 3.20 -9.89 4.49
C ALA A 139 3.48 -8.58 3.75
N ALA A 140 4.73 -8.34 3.36
CA ALA A 140 5.10 -7.17 2.57
C ALA A 140 4.46 -7.16 1.18
N LEU A 141 4.31 -8.32 0.51
CA LEU A 141 3.58 -8.41 -0.76
C LEU A 141 2.13 -7.96 -0.60
N THR A 142 1.45 -8.51 0.39
CA THR A 142 0.06 -8.15 0.72
C THR A 142 -0.04 -6.67 1.08
N GLY A 143 0.96 -6.17 1.81
CA GLY A 143 1.10 -4.76 2.17
C GLY A 143 1.26 -3.85 0.98
N LEU A 144 2.10 -4.20 0.01
CA LEU A 144 2.29 -3.40 -1.20
C LEU A 144 1.02 -3.29 -2.03
N MET A 145 0.25 -4.39 -2.17
CA MET A 145 -1.06 -4.35 -2.83
C MET A 145 -2.00 -3.39 -2.09
N LYS A 146 -2.07 -3.51 -0.76
CA LYS A 146 -2.92 -2.67 0.09
C LYS A 146 -2.50 -1.19 0.05
N ALA A 147 -1.21 -0.91 0.09
CA ALA A 147 -0.66 0.44 0.03
C ALA A 147 -0.98 1.10 -1.31
N TYR A 148 -0.89 0.34 -2.41
CA TYR A 148 -1.24 0.87 -3.72
C TYR A 148 -2.73 1.22 -3.83
N GLU A 149 -3.63 0.40 -3.26
CA GLU A 149 -5.06 0.73 -3.22
C GLU A 149 -5.33 2.03 -2.45
N VAL A 150 -4.57 2.25 -1.37
CA VAL A 150 -4.66 3.46 -0.56
C VAL A 150 -4.08 4.67 -1.31
N SER A 151 -2.94 4.54 -1.99
CA SER A 151 -2.35 5.66 -2.74
C SER A 151 -3.21 6.06 -3.95
N SER A 152 -3.70 5.08 -4.70
CA SER A 152 -4.38 5.33 -5.96
C SER A 152 -5.85 5.69 -5.82
N ASP A 153 -6.41 5.65 -4.59
CA ASP A 153 -7.85 5.67 -4.32
C ASP A 153 -8.65 4.66 -5.18
N GLN A 154 -7.97 3.63 -5.69
CA GLN A 154 -8.53 2.60 -6.55
C GLN A 154 -8.38 1.23 -5.89
N VAL A 155 -9.51 0.57 -5.68
CA VAL A 155 -9.51 -0.83 -5.25
C VAL A 155 -9.00 -1.69 -6.41
N ILE A 156 -7.93 -2.43 -6.18
CA ILE A 156 -7.46 -3.43 -7.14
C ILE A 156 -8.52 -4.54 -7.17
N PRO A 157 -9.10 -4.86 -8.34
CA PRO A 157 -10.07 -5.95 -8.43
C PRO A 157 -9.50 -7.27 -7.87
N GLU A 158 -10.34 -8.05 -7.17
CA GLU A 158 -9.89 -9.29 -6.50
C GLU A 158 -9.29 -10.31 -7.48
N ASP A 159 -9.80 -10.38 -8.71
CA ASP A 159 -9.23 -11.18 -9.78
C ASP A 159 -7.83 -10.70 -10.18
N VAL A 160 -7.61 -9.39 -10.25
CA VAL A 160 -6.28 -8.81 -10.52
C VAL A 160 -5.30 -9.11 -9.39
N LYS A 161 -5.70 -9.01 -8.12
CA LYS A 161 -4.86 -9.40 -6.97
C LYS A 161 -4.45 -10.87 -7.08
N LYS A 162 -5.40 -11.73 -7.44
CA LYS A 162 -5.15 -13.16 -7.64
C LYS A 162 -4.17 -13.41 -8.77
N VAL A 163 -4.36 -12.79 -9.94
CA VAL A 163 -3.46 -12.94 -11.09
C VAL A 163 -2.07 -12.41 -10.77
N ALA A 164 -1.95 -11.27 -10.08
CA ALA A 164 -0.67 -10.75 -9.60
C ALA A 164 0.08 -11.75 -8.71
N THR A 165 -0.64 -12.40 -7.81
CA THR A 165 -0.07 -13.44 -6.95
C THR A 165 0.32 -14.69 -7.74
N GLU A 166 -0.49 -15.10 -8.72
CA GLU A 166 -0.18 -16.23 -9.61
C GLU A 166 1.08 -15.98 -10.45
N GLU A 167 1.22 -14.80 -11.03
CA GLU A 167 2.40 -14.42 -11.81
C GLU A 167 3.66 -14.39 -10.93
N MET A 168 3.56 -13.87 -9.71
CA MET A 168 4.66 -13.92 -8.74
C MET A 168 5.13 -15.36 -8.48
N VAL A 169 4.19 -16.29 -8.26
CA VAL A 169 4.51 -17.70 -7.99
C VAL A 169 5.10 -18.39 -9.21
N LYS A 170 4.72 -17.98 -10.43
CA LYS A 170 5.36 -18.46 -11.65
C LYS A 170 6.81 -17.98 -11.75
N THR A 171 7.08 -16.71 -11.44
CA THR A 171 8.45 -16.17 -11.39
C THR A 171 9.32 -16.95 -10.42
N ALA A 172 8.79 -17.36 -9.27
CA ALA A 172 9.53 -18.16 -8.28
C ALA A 172 10.01 -19.54 -8.79
N LYS A 173 9.50 -20.02 -9.94
CA LYS A 173 9.81 -21.33 -10.52
C LYS A 173 10.75 -21.24 -11.73
N LEU A 174 11.08 -20.03 -12.17
CA LEU A 174 12.01 -19.77 -13.27
C LEU A 174 13.45 -19.71 -12.73
#